data_AF-A0A960JDQ4-F1
#
_entry.id   AF-A0A960JDQ4-F1
#
_cell.length_a   1.000
_cell.length_b   1.000
_cell.length_c   1.000
_cell.angle_alpha   90.00
_cell.angle_beta   90.00
_cell.angle_gamma   90.00
#
_symmetry.space_group_name_H-M   'P 1'
#
loop_
_entity.id
_entity.type
_entity.pdbx_description
1 polymer ?
#
loop_
_entity_poly.entity_id
_entity_poly.type
_entity_poly.pdbx_seq_one_letter_code
_entity_poly.pdbx_strand_id
1 'polypeptide(L)'
;MIKVNKFTTHFLPFFIIAVFCIGFSARETFGQRDEPLPDSIREKMIEMEIEDQKEDFQELVARSEEVVKLTGEIEVSYNENKKLTADDREKLSRVEDLLEKIRKELRARKDKEKIKPPKSMTSAVQSLREDTIKLLEEIKKTSRYSISVVAIQSTNAVLKIVEFLRFGKD
;
A
#
# COMPACT_ATOMS: atom_id res chain seq x y z
N MET A 1 21.62 2.31 -52.11
CA MET A 1 20.22 2.76 -52.33
C MET A 1 19.59 1.87 -53.39
N ILE A 2 18.77 0.88 -53.00
CA ILE A 2 18.10 -0.06 -53.92
C ILE A 2 16.65 -0.32 -53.43
N LYS A 3 15.70 -0.31 -54.36
CA LYS A 3 14.30 -0.77 -54.33
C LYS A 3 14.12 -1.69 -55.57
N VAL A 4 13.19 -2.63 -55.75
CA VAL A 4 11.98 -3.16 -55.07
C VAL A 4 11.96 -4.71 -55.27
N ASN A 5 10.97 -5.59 -54.99
CA ASN A 5 9.54 -5.59 -54.58
C ASN A 5 9.32 -6.85 -53.69
N LYS A 6 8.40 -6.92 -52.70
CA LYS A 6 6.93 -7.13 -52.70
C LYS A 6 6.38 -8.44 -53.32
N PHE A 7 5.54 -9.13 -52.51
CA PHE A 7 4.41 -10.04 -52.86
C PHE A 7 4.79 -11.40 -53.49
N THR A 8 4.07 -12.53 -53.30
CA THR A 8 2.65 -12.77 -52.90
C THR A 8 2.44 -14.03 -52.00
N THR A 9 1.37 -13.97 -51.21
CA THR A 9 0.62 -14.86 -50.28
C THR A 9 0.52 -16.41 -50.46
N HIS A 10 0.09 -17.07 -49.37
CA HIS A 10 -0.41 -18.46 -49.19
C HIS A 10 0.65 -19.58 -49.06
N PHE A 11 0.43 -20.70 -48.35
CA PHE A 11 -0.80 -21.38 -47.89
C PHE A 11 -0.68 -21.93 -46.45
N LEU A 12 -1.80 -22.18 -45.73
CA LEU A 12 -1.78 -22.61 -44.32
C LEU A 12 -2.95 -23.59 -44.00
N PRO A 13 -2.65 -24.85 -43.63
CA PRO A 13 -3.51 -25.71 -42.81
C PRO A 13 -2.86 -25.91 -41.41
N PHE A 14 -3.56 -25.66 -40.30
CA PHE A 14 -4.60 -26.54 -39.75
C PHE A 14 -4.18 -28.02 -39.69
N PHE A 15 -3.47 -28.38 -38.62
CA PHE A 15 -3.73 -29.65 -37.94
C PHE A 15 -3.92 -29.38 -36.45
N ILE A 16 -4.94 -30.02 -35.87
CA ILE A 16 -5.53 -29.67 -34.57
C ILE A 16 -5.90 -30.99 -33.86
N ILE A 17 -5.57 -31.07 -32.56
CA ILE A 17 -6.04 -32.06 -31.57
C ILE A 17 -5.72 -33.54 -31.85
N ALA A 18 -4.99 -34.18 -30.93
CA ALA A 18 -5.45 -35.41 -30.26
C ALA A 18 -4.61 -35.75 -29.00
N VAL A 19 -5.24 -35.62 -27.83
CA VAL A 19 -5.18 -36.49 -26.65
C VAL A 19 -3.88 -37.30 -26.39
N PHE A 20 -3.23 -37.01 -25.26
CA PHE A 20 -2.75 -38.09 -24.38
C PHE A 20 -3.01 -37.78 -22.90
N CYS A 21 -4.26 -37.99 -22.48
CA CYS A 21 -4.68 -37.78 -21.10
C CYS A 21 -4.26 -38.97 -20.21
N ILE A 22 -3.02 -38.97 -19.73
CA ILE A 22 -2.72 -39.59 -18.44
C ILE A 22 -2.97 -38.48 -17.39
N GLY A 23 -3.85 -38.64 -16.40
CA GLY A 23 -4.36 -39.89 -15.83
C GLY A 23 -3.76 -40.21 -14.47
N PHE A 24 -3.08 -39.24 -13.83
CA PHE A 24 -2.55 -39.38 -12.47
C PHE A 24 -3.37 -38.56 -11.47
N SER A 25 -4.56 -39.05 -11.14
CA SER A 25 -5.41 -38.51 -10.07
C SER A 25 -4.90 -38.90 -8.69
N ALA A 26 -3.65 -38.55 -8.36
CA ALA A 26 -3.11 -38.63 -7.01
C ALA A 26 -3.66 -37.49 -6.14
N ARG A 27 -4.98 -37.48 -5.92
CA ARG A 27 -5.59 -36.78 -4.78
C ARG A 27 -5.33 -37.64 -3.55
N GLU A 28 -4.09 -37.68 -3.10
CA GLU A 28 -3.78 -38.25 -1.79
C GLU A 28 -4.48 -37.40 -0.73
N THR A 29 -5.58 -37.96 -0.20
CA THR A 29 -6.18 -37.47 1.03
C THR A 29 -5.24 -37.82 2.17
N PHE A 30 -4.19 -37.02 2.34
CA PHE A 30 -3.50 -36.88 3.60
C PHE A 30 -4.50 -36.35 4.63
N GLY A 31 -5.26 -37.28 5.21
CA GLY A 31 -5.86 -37.10 6.51
C GLY A 31 -4.74 -37.05 7.55
N GLN A 32 -3.98 -35.96 7.54
CA GLN A 32 -3.23 -35.57 8.72
C GLN A 32 -4.26 -35.50 9.84
N ARG A 33 -4.09 -36.34 10.86
CA ARG A 33 -4.73 -36.10 12.13
C ARG A 33 -4.10 -34.83 12.66
N ASP A 34 -4.93 -33.88 13.09
CA ASP A 34 -4.46 -32.74 13.88
C ASP A 34 -4.04 -33.24 15.27
N GLU A 35 -2.97 -34.03 15.33
CA GLU A 35 -2.30 -34.34 16.59
C GLU A 35 -1.79 -32.99 17.15
N PRO A 36 -2.33 -32.54 18.30
CA PRO A 36 -2.05 -31.20 18.78
C PRO A 36 -0.56 -31.07 19.06
N LEU A 37 0.06 -30.02 18.48
CA LEU A 37 1.47 -29.70 18.73
C LEU A 37 1.75 -29.74 20.24
N PRO A 38 2.87 -30.36 20.68
CA PRO A 38 3.28 -30.37 22.08
C PRO A 38 3.21 -28.97 22.69
N ASP A 39 2.75 -28.88 23.93
CA ASP A 39 2.39 -27.57 24.51
C ASP A 39 3.58 -26.61 24.58
N SER A 40 4.81 -27.11 24.79
CA SER A 40 6.04 -26.30 24.73
C SER A 40 6.42 -25.77 23.34
N ILE A 41 5.85 -26.33 22.26
CA ILE A 41 5.94 -25.77 20.90
C ILE A 41 4.80 -24.76 20.68
N ARG A 42 3.59 -25.07 21.16
CA ARG A 42 2.43 -24.17 21.12
C ARG A 42 2.69 -22.86 21.87
N GLU A 43 3.23 -22.94 23.08
CA GLU A 43 3.61 -21.79 23.91
C GLU A 43 4.61 -20.90 23.19
N LYS A 44 5.66 -21.47 22.58
CA LYS A 44 6.64 -20.71 21.79
C LYS A 44 6.06 -20.08 20.53
N MET A 45 5.10 -20.73 19.86
CA MET A 45 4.40 -20.12 18.73
C MET A 45 3.53 -18.93 19.17
N ILE A 46 2.91 -19.01 20.36
CA ILE A 46 2.17 -17.90 20.96
C ILE A 46 3.12 -16.77 21.40
N GLU A 47 4.28 -17.11 21.95
CA GLU A 47 5.33 -16.15 22.33
C GLU A 47 5.83 -15.37 21.10
N MET A 48 6.23 -16.06 20.02
CA MET A 48 6.66 -15.43 18.76
C MET A 48 5.56 -14.54 18.16
N GLU A 49 4.31 -15.01 18.05
CA GLU A 49 3.19 -14.20 17.54
C GLU A 49 2.95 -12.93 18.39
N ILE A 50 3.21 -12.98 19.70
CA ILE A 50 3.11 -11.82 20.61
C ILE A 50 4.28 -10.83 20.43
N GLU A 51 5.44 -11.31 19.98
CA GLU A 51 6.59 -10.47 19.62
C GLU A 51 6.44 -9.89 18.21
N ASP A 52 6.07 -10.68 17.20
CA ASP A 52 5.78 -10.23 15.83
C ASP A 52 4.73 -9.09 15.84
N GLN A 53 3.61 -9.27 16.56
CA GLN A 53 2.57 -8.24 16.73
C GLN A 53 3.04 -6.99 17.52
N LYS A 54 4.15 -7.08 18.26
CA LYS A 54 4.78 -5.94 18.93
C LYS A 54 5.63 -5.15 17.94
N GLU A 55 6.41 -5.84 17.12
CA GLU A 55 7.30 -5.24 16.12
C GLU A 55 6.51 -4.61 14.97
N ASP A 56 5.49 -5.31 14.43
CA ASP A 56 4.53 -4.77 13.46
C ASP A 56 3.91 -3.43 13.93
N PHE A 57 3.52 -3.35 15.20
CA PHE A 57 2.93 -2.13 15.77
C PHE A 57 3.97 -1.02 15.97
N GLN A 58 5.21 -1.36 16.34
CA GLN A 58 6.30 -0.38 16.44
C GLN A 58 6.68 0.17 15.05
N GLU A 59 6.73 -0.68 14.02
CA GLU A 59 6.93 -0.25 12.64
C GLU A 59 5.79 0.62 12.11
N LEU A 60 4.54 0.27 12.38
CA LEU A 60 3.36 1.08 12.03
C LEU A 60 3.44 2.50 12.62
N VAL A 61 3.84 2.62 13.89
CA VAL A 61 4.07 3.92 14.54
C VAL A 61 5.27 4.64 13.89
N ALA A 62 6.43 3.99 13.74
CA ALA A 62 7.64 4.61 13.21
C ALA A 62 7.47 5.13 11.77
N ARG A 63 6.78 4.38 10.91
CA ARG A 63 6.46 4.82 9.54
C ARG A 63 5.48 5.99 9.53
N SER A 64 4.55 6.04 10.50
CA SER A 64 3.64 7.17 10.66
C SER A 64 4.37 8.43 11.16
N GLU A 65 5.42 8.27 11.98
CA GLU A 65 6.33 9.35 12.36
C GLU A 65 7.22 9.81 11.19
N GLU A 66 7.69 8.89 10.34
CA GLU A 66 8.41 9.23 9.11
C GLU A 66 7.53 10.06 8.15
N VAL A 67 6.27 9.65 7.95
CA VAL A 67 5.27 10.44 7.20
C VAL A 67 5.10 11.83 7.83
N VAL A 68 4.90 11.92 9.15
CA VAL A 68 4.74 13.20 9.86
C VAL A 68 5.99 14.07 9.80
N LYS A 69 7.20 13.51 9.66
CA LYS A 69 8.42 14.27 9.41
C LYS A 69 8.43 14.84 7.99
N LEU A 70 8.21 13.98 6.99
CA LEU A 70 8.26 14.34 5.56
C LEU A 70 7.20 15.39 5.19
N THR A 71 5.97 15.30 5.72
CA THR A 71 4.93 16.31 5.46
C THR A 71 5.26 17.67 6.10
N GLY A 72 6.02 17.70 7.20
CA GLY A 72 6.56 18.92 7.78
C GLY A 72 7.63 19.57 6.89
N GLU A 73 8.55 18.77 6.34
CA GLU A 73 9.57 19.27 5.40
C GLU A 73 8.95 19.84 4.12
N ILE A 74 7.95 19.15 3.55
CA ILE A 74 7.20 19.63 2.37
C ILE A 74 6.46 20.93 2.69
N GLU A 75 5.85 21.05 3.87
CA GLU A 75 5.14 22.27 4.29
C GLU A 75 6.09 23.47 4.43
N VAL A 76 7.27 23.28 5.02
CA VAL A 76 8.30 24.33 5.14
C VAL A 76 8.80 24.75 3.75
N SER A 77 9.24 23.79 2.92
CA SER A 77 9.72 24.06 1.56
C SER A 77 8.67 24.77 0.70
N TYR A 78 7.42 24.32 0.73
CA TYR A 78 6.32 24.96 0.01
C TYR A 78 6.02 26.37 0.55
N ASN A 79 6.13 26.60 1.87
CA ASN A 79 5.94 27.93 2.44
C ASN A 79 7.07 28.91 2.08
N GLU A 80 8.29 28.44 1.84
CA GLU A 80 9.39 29.27 1.34
C GLU A 80 9.26 29.52 -0.17
N ASN A 81 9.09 28.45 -0.96
CA ASN A 81 9.13 28.49 -2.43
C ASN A 81 7.81 28.90 -3.11
N LYS A 82 6.69 28.82 -2.37
CA LYS A 82 5.30 28.97 -2.86
C LYS A 82 4.92 28.05 -4.04
N LYS A 83 5.61 26.92 -4.16
CA LYS A 83 5.42 25.84 -5.14
C LYS A 83 6.06 24.56 -4.61
N LEU A 84 5.63 23.39 -5.10
CA LEU A 84 6.33 22.12 -4.83
C LEU A 84 7.60 22.04 -5.68
N THR A 85 8.75 21.84 -5.03
CA THR A 85 10.03 21.60 -5.70
C THR A 85 10.15 20.16 -6.23
N ALA A 86 11.27 19.82 -6.86
CA ALA A 86 11.55 18.43 -7.27
C ALA A 86 11.74 17.50 -6.06
N ASP A 87 12.45 17.98 -5.03
CA ASP A 87 12.67 17.30 -3.74
C ASP A 87 11.34 17.06 -3.01
N ASP A 88 10.44 18.05 -2.98
CA ASP A 88 9.09 17.87 -2.41
C ASP A 88 8.26 16.81 -3.15
N ARG A 89 8.44 16.67 -4.47
CA ARG A 89 7.76 15.64 -5.27
C ARG A 89 8.34 14.25 -5.06
N GLU A 90 9.63 14.12 -4.74
CA GLU A 90 10.26 12.87 -4.30
C GLU A 90 9.77 12.48 -2.89
N LYS A 91 9.78 13.43 -1.94
CA LYS A 91 9.21 13.26 -0.59
C LYS A 91 7.73 12.87 -0.63
N LEU A 92 6.93 13.48 -1.50
CA LEU A 92 5.52 13.09 -1.72
C LEU A 92 5.38 11.65 -2.23
N SER A 93 6.29 11.17 -3.09
CA SER A 93 6.29 9.75 -3.49
C SER A 93 6.61 8.84 -2.32
N ARG A 94 7.63 9.17 -1.52
CA ARG A 94 7.97 8.42 -0.30
C ARG A 94 6.83 8.40 0.71
N VAL A 95 6.13 9.52 0.89
CA VAL A 95 4.93 9.60 1.73
C VAL A 95 3.81 8.69 1.21
N GLU A 96 3.59 8.62 -0.10
CA GLU A 96 2.60 7.67 -0.69
C GLU A 96 2.97 6.22 -0.42
N ASP A 97 4.25 5.84 -0.63
CA ASP A 97 4.73 4.47 -0.37
C ASP A 97 4.58 4.06 1.09
N LEU A 98 4.80 4.98 2.04
CA LEU A 98 4.60 4.76 3.47
C LEU A 98 3.12 4.64 3.83
N LEU A 99 2.27 5.50 3.26
CA LEU A 99 0.82 5.47 3.49
C LEU A 99 0.16 4.21 2.90
N GLU A 100 0.63 3.71 1.76
CA GLU A 100 0.21 2.42 1.19
C GLU A 100 0.55 1.24 2.13
N LYS A 101 1.72 1.27 2.79
CA LYS A 101 2.08 0.29 3.83
C LYS A 101 1.19 0.41 5.08
N ILE A 102 1.03 1.62 5.62
CA ILE A 102 0.16 1.91 6.76
C ILE A 102 -1.28 1.44 6.46
N ARG A 103 -1.78 1.68 5.24
CA ARG A 103 -3.10 1.20 4.80
C ARG A 103 -3.19 -0.32 4.80
N LYS A 104 -2.15 -1.02 4.37
CA LYS A 104 -2.08 -2.50 4.39
C LYS A 104 -2.13 -3.04 5.83
N GLU A 105 -1.40 -2.44 6.75
CA GLU A 105 -1.29 -2.87 8.15
C GLU A 105 -2.59 -2.62 8.94
N LEU A 106 -3.21 -1.46 8.74
CA LEU A 106 -4.57 -1.17 9.21
C LEU A 106 -5.66 -2.01 8.50
N ARG A 107 -5.28 -2.95 7.61
CA ARG A 107 -6.15 -3.81 6.78
C ARG A 107 -7.21 -3.01 6.01
N ALA A 108 -6.93 -1.75 5.71
CA ALA A 108 -7.83 -0.80 5.07
C ALA A 108 -8.02 -1.11 3.59
N ARG A 109 -9.27 -1.10 3.15
CA ARG A 109 -9.62 -1.25 1.73
C ARG A 109 -9.45 0.10 1.01
N LYS A 110 -9.13 0.08 -0.29
CA LYS A 110 -9.11 1.29 -1.13
C LYS A 110 -10.54 1.71 -1.47
N ASP A 111 -11.20 2.33 -0.49
CA ASP A 111 -12.60 2.72 -0.61
C ASP A 111 -12.80 3.94 -1.51
N LYS A 112 -13.84 3.83 -2.36
CA LYS A 112 -14.31 4.87 -3.29
C LYS A 112 -15.03 6.03 -2.58
N GLU A 113 -14.79 6.20 -1.29
CA GLU A 113 -15.37 7.24 -0.45
C GLU A 113 -15.03 8.62 -1.02
N LYS A 114 -16.06 9.45 -1.22
CA LYS A 114 -15.99 10.75 -1.90
C LYS A 114 -15.44 11.85 -0.98
N ILE A 115 -14.21 11.66 -0.55
CA ILE A 115 -13.42 12.67 0.15
C ILE A 115 -13.25 13.87 -0.80
N LYS A 116 -13.62 15.05 -0.32
CA LYS A 116 -13.62 16.27 -1.14
C LYS A 116 -12.17 16.69 -1.41
N PRO A 117 -11.76 16.94 -2.66
CA PRO A 117 -10.40 17.41 -2.93
C PRO A 117 -10.18 18.79 -2.28
N PRO A 118 -8.93 19.14 -1.92
CA PRO A 118 -8.56 20.47 -1.48
C PRO A 118 -8.96 21.57 -2.49
N LYS A 119 -9.20 22.79 -2.01
CA LYS A 119 -9.64 23.91 -2.86
C LYS A 119 -8.49 24.62 -3.59
N SER A 120 -7.26 24.46 -3.11
CA SER A 120 -6.04 25.06 -3.65
C SER A 120 -4.81 24.26 -3.21
N MET A 121 -3.69 24.40 -3.94
CA MET A 121 -2.43 23.73 -3.61
C MET A 121 -1.95 24.05 -2.18
N THR A 122 -2.04 25.32 -1.75
CA THR A 122 -1.70 25.73 -0.38
C THR A 122 -2.60 25.07 0.68
N SER A 123 -3.91 24.95 0.43
CA SER A 123 -4.79 24.22 1.34
C SER A 123 -4.50 22.72 1.38
N ALA A 124 -4.04 22.14 0.26
CA ALA A 124 -3.68 20.73 0.19
C ALA A 124 -2.42 20.43 1.02
N VAL A 125 -1.39 21.28 0.94
CA VAL A 125 -0.15 21.11 1.73
C VAL A 125 -0.42 21.26 3.23
N GLN A 126 -1.21 22.26 3.65
CA GLN A 126 -1.59 22.43 5.06
C GLN A 126 -2.44 21.25 5.56
N SER A 127 -3.47 20.83 4.82
CA SER A 127 -4.28 19.66 5.22
C SER A 127 -3.48 18.36 5.23
N LEU A 128 -2.49 18.19 4.33
CA LEU A 128 -1.56 17.05 4.37
C LEU A 128 -0.82 17.00 5.70
N ARG A 129 -0.30 18.13 6.17
CA ARG A 129 0.37 18.24 7.48
C ARG A 129 -0.59 17.88 8.61
N GLU A 130 -1.72 18.58 8.70
CA GLU A 130 -2.66 18.42 9.80
C GLU A 130 -3.24 16.99 9.87
N ASP A 131 -3.63 16.41 8.74
CA ASP A 131 -4.26 15.09 8.71
C ASP A 131 -3.25 13.96 8.92
N THR A 132 -1.97 14.15 8.62
CA THR A 132 -0.91 13.18 9.01
C THR A 132 -0.59 13.22 10.50
N ILE A 133 -0.64 14.40 11.15
CA ILE A 133 -0.55 14.48 12.62
C ILE A 133 -1.73 13.74 13.25
N LYS A 134 -2.96 13.97 12.77
CA LYS A 134 -4.17 13.27 13.24
C LYS A 134 -4.05 11.75 13.03
N LEU A 135 -3.53 11.29 11.88
CA LEU A 135 -3.29 9.86 11.62
C LEU A 135 -2.35 9.24 12.65
N LEU A 136 -1.20 9.88 12.91
CA LEU A 136 -0.22 9.41 13.90
C LEU A 136 -0.81 9.38 15.32
N GLU A 137 -1.61 10.38 15.70
CA GLU A 137 -2.32 10.38 16.97
C GLU A 137 -3.32 9.22 17.09
N GLU A 138 -4.14 8.98 16.07
CA GLU A 138 -5.13 7.89 16.09
C GLU A 138 -4.46 6.51 16.12
N ILE A 139 -3.34 6.33 15.42
CA ILE A 139 -2.52 5.13 15.51
C ILE A 139 -1.94 4.98 16.93
N LYS A 140 -1.42 6.05 17.54
CA LYS A 140 -0.94 6.01 18.94
C LYS A 140 -2.04 5.78 19.99
N LYS A 141 -3.32 5.98 19.63
CA LYS A 141 -4.49 5.64 20.46
C LYS A 141 -4.97 4.19 20.26
N THR A 142 -4.51 3.49 19.22
CA THR A 142 -4.83 2.06 19.03
C THR A 142 -4.01 1.13 19.93
N SER A 143 -4.56 -0.06 20.17
CA SER A 143 -3.80 -1.20 20.68
C SER A 143 -3.30 -2.02 19.50
N ARG A 144 -2.16 -2.71 19.64
CA ARG A 144 -1.69 -3.70 18.64
C ARG A 144 -2.74 -4.78 18.29
N TYR A 145 -3.72 -5.00 19.16
CA TYR A 145 -4.83 -5.93 18.96
C TYR A 145 -6.10 -5.30 18.34
N SER A 146 -6.13 -3.99 18.05
CA SER A 146 -7.34 -3.31 17.56
C SER A 146 -7.09 -2.37 16.38
N ILE A 147 -7.93 -2.49 15.35
CA ILE A 147 -7.86 -1.67 14.14
C ILE A 147 -8.82 -0.48 14.29
N SER A 148 -8.29 0.76 14.31
CA SER A 148 -9.13 1.96 14.36
C SER A 148 -9.72 2.30 12.98
N VAL A 149 -11.05 2.34 12.91
CA VAL A 149 -11.79 2.85 11.74
C VAL A 149 -11.42 4.31 11.43
N VAL A 150 -11.10 5.11 12.45
CA VAL A 150 -10.66 6.51 12.28
C VAL A 150 -9.28 6.57 11.62
N ALA A 151 -8.35 5.69 12.00
CA ALA A 151 -7.04 5.58 11.35
C ALA A 151 -7.16 5.08 9.89
N ILE A 152 -8.08 4.14 9.61
CA ILE A 152 -8.42 3.71 8.24
C ILE A 152 -8.89 4.91 7.39
N GLN A 153 -9.89 5.66 7.88
CA GLN A 153 -10.47 6.80 7.17
C GLN A 153 -9.45 7.92 6.99
N SER A 154 -8.65 8.22 8.02
CA SER A 154 -7.57 9.21 7.97
C SER A 154 -6.50 8.83 6.94
N THR A 155 -6.04 7.57 6.91
CA THR A 155 -5.08 7.08 5.88
C THR A 155 -5.65 7.24 4.47
N ASN A 156 -6.93 6.88 4.27
CA ASN A 156 -7.62 7.03 2.99
C ASN A 156 -7.90 8.49 2.60
N ALA A 157 -7.92 9.43 3.56
CA ALA A 157 -8.00 10.87 3.33
C ALA A 157 -6.64 11.44 2.90
N VAL A 158 -5.58 11.19 3.69
CA VAL A 158 -4.22 11.65 3.42
C VAL A 158 -3.76 11.17 2.04
N LEU A 159 -3.98 9.91 1.69
CA LEU A 159 -3.62 9.38 0.36
C LEU A 159 -4.27 10.18 -0.79
N LYS A 160 -5.52 10.62 -0.65
CA LYS A 160 -6.20 11.42 -1.69
C LYS A 160 -5.69 12.86 -1.75
N ILE A 161 -5.15 13.39 -0.65
CA ILE A 161 -4.41 14.66 -0.64
C ILE A 161 -3.05 14.48 -1.35
N VAL A 162 -2.33 13.38 -1.13
CA VAL A 162 -1.07 13.07 -1.85
C VAL A 162 -1.32 12.84 -3.34
N GLU A 163 -2.32 12.05 -3.72
CA GLU A 163 -2.76 11.87 -5.12
C GLU A 163 -3.07 13.25 -5.76
N PHE A 164 -3.73 14.17 -5.04
CA PHE A 164 -3.99 15.54 -5.50
C PHE A 164 -2.71 16.39 -5.62
N LEU A 165 -1.77 16.33 -4.67
CA LEU A 165 -0.51 17.09 -4.73
C LEU A 165 0.44 16.61 -5.84
N ARG A 166 0.41 15.31 -6.17
CA ARG A 166 1.24 14.72 -7.23
C ARG A 166 0.68 14.95 -8.63
N PHE A 167 -0.64 14.79 -8.82
CA PHE A 167 -1.29 14.75 -10.13
C PHE A 167 -2.28 15.90 -10.38
N GLY A 168 -2.53 16.75 -9.38
CA GLY A 168 -3.23 18.01 -9.56
C GLY A 168 -2.50 18.92 -10.55
N LYS A 169 -3.28 19.68 -11.31
CA LYS A 169 -2.74 20.74 -12.16
C LYS A 169 -2.69 22.03 -11.36
N ASP A 170 -1.48 22.59 -11.27
CA ASP A 170 -1.24 23.99 -10.90
C ASP A 170 -1.88 24.95 -11.94
#